data_AF-A0A2D6X871-F1
#
_entry.id   AF-A0A2D6X871-F1
#
_cell.length_a   1.000
_cell.length_b   1.000
_cell.length_c   1.000
_cell.angle_alpha   90.00
_cell.angle_beta   90.00
_cell.angle_gamma   90.00
#
_symmetry.space_group_name_H-M   'P 1'
#
loop_
_entity.id
_entity.type
_entity.pdbx_description
1 polymer ?
#
loop_
_entity_poly.entity_id
_entity_poly.type
_entity_poly.pdbx_seq_one_letter_code
_entity_poly.pdbx_strand_id
1 'polypeptide(L)'
;MKIVDIADEVYRELAAPTSLSIPAVAYWLRSNIGALNNYINTSYVINATTFEIEQTDRSDVTSEISEEAKAILKKMYMVHHYDKEIRTNIGAASTDTVIEVSDAGSRVRKINKNEVMKTLANIKKQEHDELQRLIAAFKIKGSAPRQVTGDDTVEGNYNKDRTDVTYNRSKSNY
;
A
#
# COMPACT_ATOMS: atom_id res chain seq x y z
N MET A 1 -3.47 18.08 -4.80
CA MET A 1 -2.59 18.13 -3.60
C MET A 1 -1.11 17.92 -3.96
N LYS A 2 -0.18 18.69 -3.37
CA LYS A 2 1.26 18.60 -3.69
C LYS A 2 1.94 17.48 -2.93
N ILE A 3 2.98 16.90 -3.54
CA ILE A 3 3.76 15.84 -2.89
C ILE A 3 4.53 16.31 -1.64
N VAL A 4 4.83 17.60 -1.56
CA VAL A 4 5.47 18.20 -0.37
C VAL A 4 4.51 18.21 0.82
N ASP A 5 3.21 18.39 0.57
CA ASP A 5 2.19 18.39 1.62
C ASP A 5 2.05 16.97 2.21
N ILE A 6 2.03 15.94 1.35
CA ILE A 6 2.07 14.52 1.77
C ILE A 6 3.33 14.24 2.59
N ALA A 7 4.48 14.78 2.17
CA ALA A 7 5.73 14.60 2.89
C ALA A 7 5.72 15.25 4.28
N ASP A 8 5.09 16.43 4.43
CA ASP A 8 4.92 17.08 5.74
C ASP A 8 3.98 16.27 6.65
N GLU A 9 2.87 15.73 6.12
CA GLU A 9 1.98 14.82 6.87
C GLU A 9 2.76 13.62 7.42
N VAL A 10 3.53 12.93 6.57
CA VAL A 10 4.35 11.78 6.97
C VAL A 10 5.40 12.18 8.02
N TYR A 11 6.04 13.33 7.84
CA TYR A 11 7.04 13.83 8.78
C TYR A 11 6.45 14.07 10.17
N ARG A 12 5.23 14.62 10.25
CA ARG A 12 4.51 14.84 11.52
C ARG A 12 4.01 13.54 12.13
N GLU A 13 3.51 12.59 11.32
CA GLU A 13 3.09 11.27 11.78
C GLU A 13 4.24 10.47 12.40
N LEU A 14 5.46 10.64 11.89
CA LEU A 14 6.69 10.07 12.48
C LEU A 14 7.18 10.81 13.74
N ALA A 15 6.38 11.74 14.29
CA ALA A 15 6.73 12.59 15.41
C ALA A 15 7.92 13.54 15.16
N ALA A 16 8.07 14.02 13.92
CA ALA A 16 9.07 15.01 13.51
C ALA A 16 10.52 14.67 13.93
N PRO A 17 11.07 13.53 13.48
CA PRO A 17 12.39 13.10 13.90
C PRO A 17 13.47 14.03 13.33
N THR A 18 14.51 14.31 14.12
CA THR A 18 15.63 15.19 13.71
C THR A 18 16.55 14.56 12.66
N SER A 19 16.49 13.24 12.50
CA SER A 19 17.26 12.46 11.53
C SER A 19 16.66 12.48 10.12
N LEU A 20 15.47 13.05 9.94
CA LEU A 20 14.72 13.07 8.70
C LEU A 20 14.36 14.49 8.29
N SER A 21 14.36 14.76 6.98
CA SER A 21 13.96 16.05 6.43
C SER A 21 12.82 15.89 5.42
N ILE A 22 11.88 16.85 5.40
CA ILE A 22 10.74 16.86 4.48
C ILE A 22 11.19 16.72 3.00
N PRO A 23 12.25 17.41 2.52
CA PRO A 23 12.72 17.22 1.16
C PRO A 23 13.16 15.79 0.84
N ALA A 24 13.78 15.08 1.79
CA ALA A 24 14.19 13.69 1.62
C ALA A 24 12.99 12.74 1.53
N VAL A 25 11.96 12.97 2.35
CA VAL A 25 10.68 12.23 2.27
C VAL A 25 10.02 12.48 0.92
N ALA A 26 9.87 13.75 0.54
CA ALA A 26 9.24 14.14 -0.72
C ALA A 26 9.97 13.57 -1.94
N TYR A 27 11.30 13.53 -1.91
CA TYR A 27 12.09 12.89 -2.97
C TYR A 27 11.80 11.38 -3.06
N TRP A 28 11.79 10.68 -1.92
CA TRP A 28 11.48 9.25 -1.90
C TRP A 28 10.07 8.97 -2.44
N LEU A 29 9.08 9.76 -2.02
CA LEU A 29 7.71 9.64 -2.50
C LEU A 29 7.64 9.79 -4.03
N ARG A 30 8.35 10.78 -4.58
CA ARG A 30 8.39 11.01 -6.04
C ARG A 30 8.94 9.80 -6.79
N SER A 31 10.03 9.23 -6.31
CA SER A 31 10.70 8.09 -6.95
C SER A 31 9.93 6.77 -6.83
N ASN A 32 8.98 6.67 -5.90
CA ASN A 32 8.25 5.42 -5.60
C ASN A 32 6.77 5.43 -6.02
N ILE A 33 6.29 6.47 -6.72
CA ILE A 33 4.91 6.48 -7.25
C ILE A 33 4.66 5.35 -8.25
N GLY A 34 5.67 4.93 -9.01
CA GLY A 34 5.55 3.75 -9.87
C GLY A 34 5.28 2.46 -9.07
N ALA A 35 5.85 2.33 -7.87
CA ALA A 35 5.58 1.20 -7.00
C ALA A 35 4.14 1.25 -6.45
N LEU A 36 3.64 2.45 -6.09
CA LEU A 36 2.24 2.63 -5.72
C LEU A 36 1.31 2.16 -6.86
N ASN A 37 1.56 2.63 -8.08
CA ASN A 37 0.78 2.24 -9.27
C ASN A 37 0.70 0.71 -9.44
N ASN A 38 1.82 0.01 -9.25
CA ASN A 38 1.87 -1.45 -9.30
C ASN A 38 1.08 -2.11 -8.18
N TYR A 39 1.05 -1.53 -6.97
CA TYR A 39 0.32 -2.11 -5.86
C TYR A 39 -1.19 -1.98 -6.02
N ILE A 40 -1.68 -0.82 -6.46
CA ILE A 40 -3.12 -0.52 -6.51
C ILE A 40 -3.73 -0.55 -7.92
N ASN A 41 -2.95 -0.94 -8.94
CA ASN A 41 -3.37 -1.04 -10.34
C ASN A 41 -3.92 0.29 -10.91
N THR A 42 -3.23 1.40 -10.63
CA THR A 42 -3.60 2.75 -11.09
C THR A 42 -2.45 3.41 -11.83
N SER A 43 -2.72 4.56 -12.45
CA SER A 43 -1.76 5.37 -13.20
C SER A 43 -1.65 6.79 -12.62
N TYR A 44 -0.98 6.92 -11.47
CA TYR A 44 -0.61 8.22 -10.93
C TYR A 44 0.71 8.72 -11.54
N VAL A 45 0.75 9.99 -11.89
CA VAL A 45 1.91 10.69 -12.44
C VAL A 45 2.09 12.01 -11.68
N ILE A 46 3.33 12.47 -11.58
CA ILE A 46 3.64 13.77 -10.98
C ILE A 46 3.73 14.80 -12.09
N ASN A 47 2.99 15.88 -11.96
CA ASN A 47 3.14 17.02 -12.84
C ASN A 47 4.47 17.73 -12.57
N ALA A 48 5.30 17.89 -13.60
CA ALA A 48 6.64 18.45 -13.49
C ALA A 48 6.66 19.95 -13.09
N THR A 49 5.56 20.67 -13.29
CA THR A 49 5.47 22.11 -13.01
C THR A 49 4.79 22.39 -11.67
N THR A 50 3.68 21.71 -11.38
CA THR A 50 2.91 21.95 -10.15
C THR A 50 3.36 21.06 -8.98
N PHE A 51 4.10 19.98 -9.25
CA PHE A 51 4.46 18.92 -8.30
C PHE A 51 3.26 18.26 -7.61
N GLU A 52 2.11 18.28 -8.29
CA GLU A 52 0.90 17.60 -7.86
C GLU A 52 0.87 16.17 -8.40
N ILE A 53 0.25 15.28 -7.62
CA ILE A 53 0.00 13.91 -8.05
C ILE A 53 -1.35 13.89 -8.74
N GLU A 54 -1.33 13.59 -10.03
CA GLU A 54 -2.49 13.53 -10.90
C GLU A 54 -2.69 12.09 -11.37
N GLN A 55 -3.94 11.66 -11.42
CA GLN A 55 -4.33 10.42 -12.08
C GLN A 55 -4.74 10.76 -13.52
N THR A 56 -4.09 10.10 -14.48
CA THR A 56 -4.55 10.13 -15.88
C THR A 56 -5.45 8.92 -16.10
N ASP A 57 -6.75 9.14 -16.21
CA ASP A 57 -7.69 8.11 -16.66
C ASP A 57 -7.76 8.07 -18.20
N ARG A 58 -8.32 6.99 -18.76
CA ARG A 58 -8.45 6.75 -20.21
C ARG A 58 -9.21 7.86 -20.96
N SER A 59 -9.91 8.73 -20.23
CA SER A 59 -10.70 9.84 -20.77
C SER A 59 -9.97 11.20 -20.69
N ASP A 60 -8.67 11.22 -20.42
CA ASP A 60 -7.83 12.44 -20.29
C ASP A 60 -8.30 13.42 -19.21
N VAL A 61 -9.16 12.97 -18.29
CA VAL A 61 -9.57 13.74 -17.11
C VAL A 61 -8.49 13.58 -16.04
N THR A 62 -7.85 14.69 -15.70
CA THR A 62 -6.91 14.75 -14.57
C THR A 62 -7.69 14.81 -13.27
N SER A 63 -7.53 13.78 -12.44
CA SER A 63 -8.11 13.74 -11.09
C SER A 63 -7.02 13.81 -10.04
N GLU A 64 -7.31 14.45 -8.91
CA GLU A 64 -6.39 14.46 -7.77
C GLU A 64 -6.24 13.05 -7.16
N ILE A 65 -5.11 12.83 -6.48
CA ILE A 65 -4.90 11.60 -5.71
C ILE A 65 -6.03 11.39 -4.70
N SER A 66 -6.63 10.20 -4.72
CA SER A 66 -7.63 9.79 -3.73
C SER A 66 -7.02 9.71 -2.33
N GLU A 67 -7.83 10.01 -1.31
CA GLU A 67 -7.40 9.95 0.10
C GLU A 67 -6.92 8.54 0.48
N GLU A 68 -7.54 7.49 -0.08
CA GLU A 68 -7.11 6.11 0.17
C GLU A 68 -5.77 5.79 -0.48
N ALA A 69 -5.53 6.22 -1.72
CA ALA A 69 -4.23 6.06 -2.38
C ALA A 69 -3.13 6.84 -1.65
N LYS A 70 -3.46 8.04 -1.12
CA LYS A 70 -2.57 8.81 -0.25
C LYS A 70 -2.21 8.03 1.01
N ALA A 71 -3.19 7.46 1.71
CA ALA A 71 -2.96 6.68 2.92
C ALA A 71 -2.03 5.46 2.66
N ILE A 72 -2.22 4.78 1.53
CA ILE A 72 -1.34 3.68 1.10
C ILE A 72 0.09 4.18 0.85
N LEU A 73 0.24 5.29 0.14
CA LEU A 73 1.55 5.88 -0.14
C LEU A 73 2.28 6.31 1.14
N LYS A 74 1.56 6.87 2.13
CA LYS A 74 2.13 7.18 3.46
C LYS A 74 2.62 5.93 4.17
N LYS A 75 1.80 4.87 4.23
CA LYS A 75 2.19 3.59 4.83
C LYS A 75 3.36 2.92 4.12
N MET A 76 3.48 3.04 2.80
CA MET A 76 4.67 2.58 2.06
C MET A 76 5.95 3.26 2.56
N TYR A 77 5.89 4.57 2.85
CA TYR A 77 7.04 5.28 3.42
C TYR A 77 7.35 4.81 4.85
N MET A 78 6.35 4.59 5.70
CA MET A 78 6.55 4.10 7.08
C MET A 78 7.33 2.78 7.11
N VAL A 79 6.96 1.83 6.24
CA VAL A 79 7.67 0.55 6.10
C VAL A 79 9.13 0.77 5.70
N HIS A 80 9.39 1.67 4.75
CA HIS A 80 10.75 2.01 4.35
C HIS A 80 11.54 2.67 5.49
N HIS A 81 10.92 3.58 6.23
CA HIS A 81 11.53 4.27 7.36
C HIS A 81 12.04 3.27 8.40
N TYR A 82 11.19 2.36 8.86
CA TYR A 82 11.59 1.34 9.84
C TYR A 82 12.63 0.37 9.28
N ASP A 83 12.59 0.05 7.99
CA ASP A 83 13.63 -0.76 7.36
C ASP A 83 15.00 -0.06 7.35
N LYS A 84 15.02 1.26 7.14
CA LYS A 84 16.24 2.08 7.24
C LYS A 84 16.75 2.09 8.69
N GLU A 85 15.87 2.31 9.67
CA GLU A 85 16.25 2.31 11.09
C GLU A 85 16.81 0.97 11.57
N ILE A 86 16.23 -0.15 11.11
CA ILE A 86 16.76 -1.49 11.41
C ILE A 86 18.18 -1.62 10.87
N ARG A 87 18.43 -1.24 9.60
CA ARG A 87 19.77 -1.30 8.99
C ARG A 87 20.79 -0.42 9.71
N THR A 88 20.40 0.79 10.12
CA THR A 88 21.25 1.68 10.90
C THR A 88 21.59 1.08 12.28
N ASN A 89 20.60 0.50 12.97
CA ASN A 89 20.82 -0.14 14.27
C ASN A 89 21.70 -1.38 14.17
N ILE A 90 21.54 -2.20 13.13
CA ILE A 90 22.40 -3.38 12.86
C ILE A 90 23.87 -2.94 12.74
N GLY A 91 24.14 -1.90 11.95
CA GLY A 91 25.49 -1.35 11.81
C GLY A 91 26.06 -0.78 13.11
N ALA A 92 25.23 -0.23 13.99
CA ALA A 92 25.65 0.30 15.29
C ALA A 92 25.83 -0.78 16.39
N ALA A 93 25.26 -1.98 16.21
CA ALA A 93 25.45 -3.09 17.13
C ALA A 93 26.71 -3.91 16.83
N SER A 94 27.17 -3.93 15.58
CA SER A 94 28.41 -4.62 15.21
C SER A 94 29.66 -3.99 15.82
N THR A 95 29.62 -2.69 16.14
CA THR A 95 30.78 -1.93 16.64
C THR A 95 30.90 -1.87 18.16
N ASP A 96 29.88 -2.28 18.93
CA ASP A 96 29.76 -1.88 20.33
C ASP A 96 29.14 -3.01 21.18
N THR A 97 30.00 -3.90 21.69
CA THR A 97 29.65 -5.22 22.26
C THR A 97 29.68 -5.28 23.80
N VAL A 98 29.92 -4.18 24.51
CA VAL A 98 29.97 -4.20 25.99
C VAL A 98 28.54 -4.24 26.57
N ILE A 99 28.16 -5.38 27.13
CA ILE A 99 26.78 -5.66 27.60
C ILE A 99 26.61 -5.34 29.09
N GLU A 100 27.64 -5.57 29.92
CA GLU A 100 27.59 -5.26 31.35
C GLU A 100 29.01 -5.13 31.91
N VAL A 101 29.27 -4.05 32.67
CA VAL A 101 30.49 -3.90 33.47
C VAL A 101 30.04 -3.72 34.92
N SER A 102 30.46 -4.64 35.78
CA SER A 102 30.23 -4.58 37.22
C SER A 102 31.58 -4.46 37.92
N ASP A 103 31.81 -3.35 38.63
CA ASP A 103 32.96 -3.21 39.54
C ASP A 103 32.49 -2.65 40.88
N ALA A 104 32.84 -3.36 41.96
CA ALA A 104 32.70 -3.03 43.38
C ALA A 104 31.57 -2.07 43.83
N GLY A 105 30.36 -2.19 43.26
CA GLY A 105 29.17 -1.39 43.65
C GLY A 105 28.59 -0.49 42.56
N SER A 106 29.25 -0.33 41.40
CA SER A 106 28.73 0.38 40.24
C SER A 106 28.31 -0.58 39.14
N ARG A 107 27.05 -0.52 38.72
CA ARG A 107 26.48 -1.33 37.63
C ARG A 107 26.07 -0.42 36.46
N VAL A 108 26.73 -0.55 35.32
CA VAL A 108 26.30 0.10 34.08
C VAL A 108 25.55 -0.92 33.24
N ARG A 109 24.22 -0.76 33.15
CA ARG A 109 23.37 -1.56 32.26
C ARG A 109 23.14 -0.80 30.96
N LYS A 110 23.73 -1.31 29.88
CA LYS A 110 23.48 -0.80 28.53
C LYS A 110 22.14 -1.33 28.01
N ILE A 111 21.42 -0.52 27.24
CA ILE A 111 20.20 -0.99 26.55
C ILE A 111 20.60 -2.12 25.59
N ASN A 112 19.88 -3.24 25.65
CA ASN A 112 20.11 -4.35 24.74
C ASN A 112 19.66 -3.97 23.33
N LYS A 113 20.62 -3.62 22.46
CA LYS A 113 20.37 -3.22 21.08
C LYS A 113 19.66 -4.31 20.27
N ASN A 114 19.86 -5.59 20.60
CA ASN A 114 19.16 -6.69 19.93
C ASN A 114 17.66 -6.67 20.24
N GLU A 115 17.28 -6.27 21.46
CA GLU A 115 15.87 -6.15 21.82
C GLU A 115 15.21 -4.99 21.08
N VAL A 116 15.91 -3.86 20.93
CA VAL A 116 15.47 -2.72 20.11
C VAL A 116 15.27 -3.13 18.64
N MET A 117 16.18 -3.94 18.09
CA MET A 117 16.02 -4.45 16.72
C MET A 117 14.81 -5.35 16.57
N LYS A 118 14.56 -6.25 17.53
CA LYS A 118 13.36 -7.10 17.52
C LYS A 118 12.09 -6.26 17.59
N THR A 119 12.06 -5.23 18.44
CA THR A 119 10.90 -4.33 18.51
C THR A 119 10.68 -3.58 17.20
N LEU A 120 11.74 -3.06 16.58
CA LEU A 120 11.64 -2.38 15.28
C LEU A 120 11.20 -3.32 14.16
N ALA A 121 11.70 -4.56 14.13
CA ALA A 121 11.30 -5.58 13.17
C ALA A 121 9.80 -5.95 13.32
N ASN A 122 9.31 -6.04 14.57
CA ASN A 122 7.90 -6.28 14.85
C ASN A 122 7.03 -5.10 14.40
N ILE A 123 7.45 -3.85 14.67
CA ILE A 123 6.75 -2.65 14.19
C ILE A 123 6.69 -2.64 12.67
N LYS A 124 7.83 -2.84 11.98
CA LYS A 124 7.87 -2.93 10.51
C LYS A 124 6.90 -3.97 9.98
N LYS A 125 6.81 -5.14 10.63
CA LYS A 125 5.88 -6.20 10.23
C LYS A 125 4.42 -5.74 10.37
N GLN A 126 4.06 -5.12 11.49
CA GLN A 126 2.71 -4.59 11.71
C GLN A 126 2.34 -3.54 10.64
N GLU A 127 3.24 -2.61 10.35
CA GLU A 127 3.06 -1.60 9.31
C GLU A 127 2.90 -2.22 7.92
N HIS A 128 3.65 -3.29 7.63
CA HIS A 128 3.54 -4.01 6.36
C HIS A 128 2.20 -4.76 6.24
N ASP A 129 1.75 -5.40 7.32
CA ASP A 129 0.45 -6.09 7.36
C ASP A 129 -0.71 -5.08 7.18
N GLU A 130 -0.62 -3.89 7.79
CA GLU A 130 -1.57 -2.81 7.58
C GLU A 130 -1.55 -2.28 6.14
N LEU A 131 -0.36 -2.09 5.55
CA LEU A 131 -0.23 -1.70 4.15
C LEU A 131 -0.94 -2.70 3.22
N GLN A 132 -0.75 -4.01 3.44
CA GLN A 132 -1.43 -5.04 2.65
C GLN A 132 -2.95 -4.97 2.80
N ARG A 133 -3.46 -4.72 4.02
CA ARG A 133 -4.91 -4.54 4.26
C ARG A 133 -5.47 -3.33 3.51
N LEU A 134 -4.76 -2.20 3.52
CA LEU A 134 -5.19 -1.00 2.79
C LEU A 134 -5.21 -1.23 1.28
N ILE A 135 -4.18 -1.89 0.73
CA ILE A 135 -4.13 -2.24 -0.70
C ILE A 135 -5.30 -3.15 -1.07
N ALA A 136 -5.59 -4.16 -0.25
CA ALA A 136 -6.71 -5.07 -0.49
C ALA A 136 -8.05 -4.32 -0.44
N ALA A 137 -8.26 -3.47 0.56
CA ALA A 137 -9.47 -2.65 0.68
C ALA A 137 -9.65 -1.72 -0.53
N PHE A 138 -8.58 -1.09 -1.01
CA PHE A 138 -8.60 -0.24 -2.19
C PHE A 138 -9.03 -1.01 -3.45
N LYS A 139 -8.44 -2.18 -3.67
CA LYS A 139 -8.79 -3.04 -4.81
C LYS A 139 -10.24 -3.51 -4.77
N ILE A 140 -10.74 -3.86 -3.59
CA ILE A 140 -12.13 -4.28 -3.41
C ILE A 140 -13.08 -3.11 -3.72
N LYS A 141 -12.78 -1.90 -3.24
CA LYS A 141 -13.57 -0.69 -3.52
C LYS A 141 -13.66 -0.40 -5.02
N GLY A 142 -12.57 -0.59 -5.76
CA GLY A 142 -12.54 -0.42 -7.22
C GLY A 142 -13.15 -1.59 -8.02
N SER A 143 -13.52 -2.69 -7.36
CA SER A 143 -14.08 -3.86 -8.01
C SER A 143 -15.61 -3.81 -8.01
N ALA A 144 -16.21 -3.89 -9.19
CA ALA A 144 -17.63 -4.13 -9.36
C ALA A 144 -17.84 -5.57 -9.84
N PRO A 145 -18.68 -6.38 -9.17
CA PRO A 145 -19.03 -7.70 -9.67
C PRO A 145 -19.73 -7.56 -11.01
N ARG A 146 -19.17 -8.16 -12.06
CA ARG A 146 -19.86 -8.24 -13.35
C ARG A 146 -20.90 -9.35 -13.26
N GLN A 147 -22.17 -8.98 -13.38
CA GLN A 147 -23.23 -9.94 -13.53
C GLN A 147 -23.07 -10.65 -14.88
N VAL A 148 -22.89 -11.96 -14.85
CA VAL A 148 -23.04 -12.82 -16.03
C VAL A 148 -24.49 -13.29 -16.06
N THR A 149 -25.39 -12.46 -16.58
CA THR A 149 -26.76 -12.90 -16.87
C THR A 149 -26.69 -13.78 -18.12
N GLY A 150 -27.20 -15.00 -18.03
CA GLY A 150 -27.22 -15.94 -19.15
C GLY A 150 -28.13 -15.42 -20.27
N ASP A 151 -27.54 -14.78 -21.27
CA ASP A 151 -28.18 -14.48 -22.55
C ASP A 151 -28.19 -15.71 -23.48
N ASP A 152 -28.06 -16.91 -22.90
CA ASP A 152 -28.12 -18.19 -23.62
C ASP A 152 -29.58 -18.67 -23.77
N THR A 153 -30.50 -17.72 -23.99
CA THR A 153 -31.91 -18.02 -24.23
C THR A 153 -32.19 -17.81 -25.72
N VAL A 154 -31.86 -18.82 -26.53
CA VAL A 154 -32.21 -18.82 -27.97
C VAL A 154 -33.71 -19.08 -28.11
N GLU A 155 -34.43 -18.20 -28.81
CA GLU A 155 -35.84 -18.39 -29.13
C GLU A 155 -36.03 -19.65 -29.98
N GLY A 156 -36.69 -20.66 -29.41
CA GLY A 156 -37.01 -21.89 -30.11
C GLY A 156 -38.05 -21.61 -31.20
N ASN A 157 -37.63 -21.68 -32.47
CA ASN A 157 -38.54 -21.48 -33.59
C ASN A 157 -39.48 -22.70 -33.70
N TYR A 158 -40.72 -22.57 -33.20
CA TYR A 158 -41.73 -23.62 -33.29
C TYR A 158 -42.63 -23.41 -34.52
N ASN A 159 -42.75 -24.46 -35.32
CA ASN A 159 -43.74 -24.54 -36.39
C ASN A 159 -45.16 -24.47 -35.78
N LYS A 160 -45.99 -23.55 -36.28
CA LYS A 160 -47.34 -23.21 -35.76
C LYS A 160 -48.38 -24.34 -35.89
N ASP A 161 -48.03 -25.46 -36.51
CA ASP A 161 -48.97 -26.54 -36.83
C ASP A 161 -48.99 -27.72 -35.83
N ARG A 162 -48.27 -27.65 -34.70
CA ARG A 162 -48.35 -28.67 -33.64
C ARG A 162 -48.78 -28.08 -32.31
N THR A 163 -50.08 -28.17 -32.05
CA THR A 163 -50.64 -28.21 -30.69
C THR A 163 -49.97 -29.38 -29.96
N ASP A 164 -49.09 -29.08 -29.00
CA ASP A 164 -49.21 -29.60 -27.63
C ASP A 164 -47.95 -29.37 -26.78
N VAL A 165 -48.18 -28.58 -25.72
CA VAL A 165 -47.46 -28.50 -24.43
C VAL A 165 -46.03 -27.95 -24.42
N THR A 166 -45.94 -26.68 -23.99
CA THR A 166 -44.71 -25.95 -23.67
C THR A 166 -44.06 -26.50 -22.39
N TYR A 167 -42.87 -27.09 -22.50
CA TYR A 167 -41.97 -27.31 -21.36
C TYR A 167 -40.60 -26.72 -21.65
N ASN A 168 -40.11 -25.87 -20.75
CA ASN A 168 -38.73 -25.39 -20.76
C ASN A 168 -37.80 -26.57 -20.48
N ARG A 169 -36.94 -26.94 -21.46
CA ARG A 169 -35.92 -27.97 -21.28
C ARG A 169 -34.54 -27.34 -21.37
N SER A 170 -33.77 -27.43 -20.29
CA SER A 170 -32.32 -27.18 -20.32
C SER A 170 -31.62 -28.31 -21.06
N LYS A 171 -30.83 -27.98 -22.09
CA LYS A 171 -30.07 -28.97 -22.85
C LYS A 171 -28.94 -29.52 -21.97
N SER A 172 -28.94 -30.82 -21.71
CA SER A 172 -27.80 -31.53 -21.12
C SER A 172 -26.79 -31.81 -22.23
N ASN A 173 -25.66 -31.11 -22.23
CA ASN A 173 -24.56 -31.41 -23.14
C ASN A 173 -23.62 -32.42 -22.45
N TYR A 174 -23.56 -33.64 -23.00
CA TYR A 174 -22.39 -34.52 -22.88
C TYR A 174 -21.36 -34.11 -23.93
#